data_AF-A0A1J4UM03-F1
#
_entry.id   AF-A0A1J4UM03-F1
#
_cell.length_a   1.000
_cell.length_b   1.000
_cell.length_c   1.000
_cell.angle_alpha   90.00
_cell.angle_beta   90.00
_cell.angle_gamma   90.00
#
_symmetry.space_group_name_H-M   'P 1'
#
loop_
_entity.id
_entity.type
_entity.pdbx_description
1 polymer ?
#
loop_
_entity_poly.entity_id
_entity_poly.type
_entity_poly.pdbx_seq_one_letter_code
_entity_poly.pdbx_strand_id
1 'polypeptide(L)'
;MNKYFVSFVLTTVLSCQVAAYSDPGPSLAARSAQLQCYTSLYSSLLSEAGLQDHSAKAIAHAESLKTLSSTANISAFNSFVSQTLRSDLSAANVALAGSPRTRMRQNYGAHRARFNECEYEALKQSVSAKSRYVSEEITRWRAIASDLQSRGLNASALTKLIDEADSQVLRPLQVSITAGGANPIKAALSQFCLSNGCPKGFNLHFYAKANIARLAALASATGGASFEQSLKIQSVLSHLENAVKELDKLPNGLHSYEDEAETWKHIALALDEFREVLPELNSVPSAPAADASGAINSDSLPAASGAVSELNSSGLVDAAVAANATTNASGVK
;
A
#
# COMPACT_ATOMS: atom_id res chain seq x y z
N MET A 1 -22.29 34.78 12.11
CA MET A 1 -21.09 33.92 12.22
C MET A 1 -21.51 32.49 12.36
N ASN A 2 -21.04 31.69 11.42
CA ASN A 2 -21.86 30.72 10.72
C ASN A 2 -21.88 29.36 11.46
N LYS A 3 -23.03 28.69 11.56
CA LYS A 3 -23.16 27.27 12.00
C LYS A 3 -22.10 26.37 11.32
N TYR A 4 -21.63 26.81 10.16
CA TYR A 4 -20.59 26.25 9.32
C TYR A 4 -19.17 26.21 9.90
N PHE A 5 -18.72 27.00 10.90
CA PHE A 5 -17.32 26.86 11.40
C PHE A 5 -17.15 25.71 12.38
N VAL A 6 -18.05 25.62 13.36
CA VAL A 6 -18.12 24.47 14.26
C VAL A 6 -18.37 23.23 13.39
N SER A 7 -19.34 23.29 12.46
CA SER A 7 -19.53 22.22 11.47
C SER A 7 -18.29 21.95 10.59
N PHE A 8 -17.50 22.94 10.17
CA PHE A 8 -16.31 22.74 9.33
C PHE A 8 -15.20 22.05 10.11
N VAL A 9 -14.84 22.55 11.30
CA VAL A 9 -13.85 21.87 12.16
C VAL A 9 -14.36 20.48 12.55
N LEU A 10 -15.66 20.31 12.86
CA LEU A 10 -16.26 19.00 13.14
C LEU A 10 -16.17 18.04 11.96
N THR A 11 -16.66 18.47 10.79
CA THR A 11 -16.72 17.62 9.61
C THR A 11 -15.31 17.27 9.19
N THR A 12 -14.35 18.21 9.17
CA THR A 12 -13.00 17.92 8.71
C THR A 12 -12.19 17.06 9.68
N VAL A 13 -12.31 17.24 11.00
CA VAL A 13 -11.66 16.36 11.99
C VAL A 13 -12.25 14.93 11.93
N LEU A 14 -13.55 14.80 11.72
CA LEU A 14 -14.23 13.49 11.59
C LEU A 14 -14.11 12.88 10.17
N SER A 15 -13.97 13.66 9.10
CA SER A 15 -13.92 13.20 7.70
C SER A 15 -12.50 12.98 7.19
N CYS A 16 -11.48 13.59 7.81
CA CYS A 16 -10.08 13.19 7.57
C CYS A 16 -9.82 11.71 7.94
N GLN A 17 -10.74 11.09 8.69
CA GLN A 17 -10.71 9.68 9.05
C GLN A 17 -11.35 8.73 8.02
N VAL A 18 -11.64 9.15 6.78
CA VAL A 18 -12.29 8.25 5.79
C VAL A 18 -11.51 8.10 4.49
N ALA A 19 -10.71 9.10 4.08
CA ALA A 19 -10.03 9.06 2.77
C ALA A 19 -8.65 8.36 2.76
N ALA A 20 -8.07 8.03 3.92
CA ALA A 20 -6.75 7.38 4.04
C ALA A 20 -6.77 5.83 4.10
N TYR A 21 -7.87 5.17 3.73
CA TYR A 21 -8.27 3.88 4.33
C TYR A 21 -8.12 2.60 3.49
N SER A 22 -7.27 2.57 2.46
CA SER A 22 -7.17 1.38 1.58
C SER A 22 -5.75 0.94 1.22
N ASP A 23 -4.71 1.69 1.59
CA ASP A 23 -3.31 1.32 1.34
C ASP A 23 -2.59 1.16 2.68
N PRO A 24 -1.75 0.12 2.88
CA PRO A 24 -0.91 -0.02 4.09
C PRO A 24 0.16 1.08 4.26
N GLY A 25 0.18 2.10 3.39
CA GLY A 25 1.26 3.06 3.21
C GLY A 25 1.33 4.30 4.12
N PRO A 26 0.26 4.85 4.76
CA PRO A 26 0.45 5.93 5.71
C PRO A 26 0.90 5.32 7.04
N SER A 27 2.17 5.51 7.40
CA SER A 27 2.71 5.04 8.68
C SER A 27 1.83 5.51 9.84
N LEU A 28 1.67 4.67 10.87
CA LEU A 28 0.91 4.99 12.08
C LEU A 28 1.31 6.35 12.69
N ALA A 29 2.59 6.73 12.52
CA ALA A 29 3.15 8.03 12.88
C ALA A 29 2.49 9.20 12.14
N ALA A 30 2.30 9.13 10.82
CA ALA A 30 1.63 10.18 10.05
C ALA A 30 0.16 10.35 10.48
N ARG A 31 -0.53 9.23 10.71
CA ARG A 31 -1.90 9.21 11.26
C ARG A 31 -1.97 9.86 12.65
N SER A 32 -1.00 9.54 13.50
CA SER A 32 -0.89 10.10 14.84
C SER A 32 -0.61 11.60 14.82
N ALA A 33 0.33 12.06 14.01
CA ALA A 33 0.67 13.48 13.87
C ALA A 33 -0.54 14.30 13.41
N GLN A 34 -1.31 13.78 12.45
CA GLN A 34 -2.55 14.41 12.00
C GLN A 34 -3.57 14.58 13.14
N LEU A 35 -3.88 13.48 13.83
CA LEU A 35 -4.86 13.49 14.91
C LEU A 35 -4.37 14.35 16.09
N GLN A 36 -3.08 14.35 16.40
CA GLN A 36 -2.47 15.21 17.42
C GLN A 36 -2.64 16.70 17.11
N CYS A 37 -2.43 17.12 15.86
CA CYS A 37 -2.69 18.53 15.57
C CYS A 37 -4.19 18.85 15.70
N TYR A 38 -5.08 18.00 15.18
CA TYR A 38 -6.51 18.25 15.30
C TYR A 38 -6.98 18.31 16.76
N THR A 39 -6.49 17.44 17.64
CA THR A 39 -6.81 17.50 19.07
C THR A 39 -6.23 18.75 19.74
N SER A 40 -5.04 19.21 19.35
CA SER A 40 -4.43 20.46 19.85
C SER A 40 -5.18 21.72 19.43
N LEU A 41 -5.63 21.79 18.17
CA LEU A 41 -6.50 22.87 17.71
C LEU A 41 -7.83 22.85 18.48
N TYR A 42 -8.39 21.65 18.66
CA TYR A 42 -9.67 21.47 19.32
C TYR A 42 -9.60 21.82 20.82
N SER A 43 -8.52 21.47 21.52
CA SER A 43 -8.30 21.87 22.92
C SER A 43 -8.24 23.39 23.06
N SER A 44 -7.56 24.07 22.14
CA SER A 44 -7.49 25.54 22.12
C SER A 44 -8.89 26.16 21.98
N LEU A 45 -9.73 25.63 21.08
CA LEU A 45 -11.12 26.07 20.90
C LEU A 45 -11.97 25.83 22.15
N LEU A 46 -11.83 24.66 22.78
CA LEU A 46 -12.55 24.31 23.99
C LEU A 46 -12.15 25.21 25.17
N SER A 47 -10.87 25.50 25.33
CA SER A 47 -10.38 26.40 26.38
C SER A 47 -10.91 27.83 26.20
N GLU A 48 -10.95 28.34 24.96
CA GLU A 48 -11.53 29.65 24.65
C GLU A 48 -13.05 29.71 24.89
N ALA A 49 -13.73 28.58 24.78
CA ALA A 49 -15.15 28.41 25.09
C ALA A 49 -15.45 28.21 26.59
N GLY A 50 -14.41 28.15 27.44
CA GLY A 50 -14.54 27.89 28.88
C GLY A 50 -14.73 26.41 29.24
N LEU A 51 -14.50 25.49 28.31
CA LEU A 51 -14.70 24.04 28.48
C LEU A 51 -13.38 23.35 28.88
N GLN A 52 -12.83 23.72 30.04
CA GLN A 52 -11.48 23.29 30.45
C GLN A 52 -11.33 21.77 30.59
N ASP A 53 -12.34 21.08 31.11
CA ASP A 53 -12.30 19.61 31.27
C ASP A 53 -12.19 18.90 29.92
N HIS A 54 -12.96 19.34 28.92
CA HIS A 54 -12.88 18.80 27.57
C HIS A 54 -11.55 19.16 26.90
N SER A 55 -11.03 20.37 27.14
CA SER A 55 -9.72 20.79 26.66
C SER A 55 -8.61 19.88 27.21
N ALA A 56 -8.61 19.61 28.51
CA ALA A 56 -7.64 18.74 29.17
C ALA A 56 -7.69 17.31 28.60
N LYS A 57 -8.89 16.76 28.37
CA LYS A 57 -9.07 15.47 27.70
C LYS A 57 -8.46 15.46 26.29
N ALA A 58 -8.71 16.50 25.49
CA ALA A 58 -8.15 16.59 24.14
C ALA A 58 -6.62 16.62 24.13
N ILE A 59 -6.00 17.30 25.11
CA ILE A 59 -4.53 17.28 25.30
C ILE A 59 -4.06 15.88 25.68
N ALA A 60 -4.70 15.23 26.65
CA ALA A 60 -4.36 13.86 27.05
C ALA A 60 -4.46 12.88 25.86
N HIS A 61 -5.46 13.04 25.00
CA HIS A 61 -5.60 12.21 23.80
C HIS A 61 -4.47 12.40 22.79
N ALA A 62 -3.94 13.62 22.64
CA ALA A 62 -2.77 13.85 21.78
C ALA A 62 -1.57 13.01 22.24
N GLU A 63 -1.32 12.95 23.56
CA GLU A 63 -0.23 12.15 24.12
C GLU A 63 -0.49 10.63 24.01
N SER A 64 -1.74 10.19 24.21
CA SER A 64 -2.12 8.80 23.97
C SER A 64 -1.91 8.39 22.52
N LEU A 65 -2.29 9.23 21.55
CA LEU A 65 -2.07 8.98 20.12
C LEU A 65 -0.57 8.83 19.81
N LYS A 66 0.25 9.74 20.35
CA LYS A 66 1.71 9.67 20.21
C LYS A 66 2.26 8.35 20.75
N THR A 67 1.88 7.99 21.96
CA THR A 67 2.32 6.76 22.64
C THR A 67 1.87 5.49 21.91
N LEU A 68 0.61 5.42 21.49
CA LEU A 68 0.07 4.29 20.73
C LEU A 68 0.72 4.18 19.35
N SER A 69 1.09 5.30 18.74
CA SER A 69 1.78 5.28 17.46
C SER A 69 3.23 4.81 17.55
N SER A 70 3.92 5.12 18.66
CA SER A 70 5.31 4.66 18.86
C SER A 70 5.42 3.17 19.17
N THR A 71 4.36 2.53 19.65
CA THR A 71 4.35 1.08 19.90
C THR A 71 3.99 0.26 18.66
N ALA A 72 3.70 0.90 17.52
CA ALA A 72 3.22 0.27 16.29
C ALA A 72 1.97 -0.63 16.47
N ASN A 73 1.24 -0.49 17.59
CA ASN A 73 0.05 -1.29 17.86
C ASN A 73 -1.18 -0.69 17.16
N ILE A 74 -1.37 -1.07 15.90
CA ILE A 74 -2.44 -0.58 15.03
C ILE A 74 -3.84 -0.85 15.63
N SER A 75 -4.03 -2.03 16.24
CA SER A 75 -5.31 -2.42 16.85
C SER A 75 -5.65 -1.51 18.04
N ALA A 76 -4.70 -1.32 18.96
CA ALA A 76 -4.89 -0.44 20.11
C ALA A 76 -5.08 1.02 19.67
N PHE A 77 -4.32 1.50 18.69
CA PHE A 77 -4.50 2.83 18.12
C PHE A 77 -5.90 3.01 17.51
N ASN A 78 -6.36 2.08 16.67
CA ASN A 78 -7.68 2.15 16.05
C ASN A 78 -8.81 2.05 17.08
N SER A 79 -8.66 1.19 18.09
CA SER A 79 -9.61 1.08 19.21
C SER A 79 -9.71 2.40 19.96
N PHE A 80 -8.58 3.00 20.34
CA PHE A 80 -8.54 4.30 21.00
C PHE A 80 -9.20 5.40 20.18
N VAL A 81 -8.88 5.48 18.87
CA VAL A 81 -9.46 6.48 17.97
C VAL A 81 -10.99 6.33 17.87
N SER A 82 -11.48 5.09 17.68
CA SER A 82 -12.89 4.82 17.44
C SER A 82 -13.76 4.89 18.70
N GLN A 83 -13.26 4.42 19.84
CA GLN A 83 -14.04 4.27 21.07
C GLN A 83 -13.84 5.43 22.03
N THR A 84 -12.60 5.88 22.23
CA THR A 84 -12.28 6.93 23.22
C THR A 84 -12.32 8.30 22.58
N LEU A 85 -11.41 8.56 21.64
CA LEU A 85 -11.23 9.88 21.04
C LEU A 85 -12.52 10.38 20.40
N ARG A 86 -13.18 9.56 19.57
CA ARG A 86 -14.42 9.93 18.89
C ARG A 86 -15.56 10.24 19.86
N SER A 87 -15.71 9.44 20.92
CA SER A 87 -16.76 9.63 21.92
C SER A 87 -16.57 10.95 22.67
N ASP A 88 -15.37 11.21 23.18
CA ASP A 88 -15.08 12.42 23.93
C ASP A 88 -15.11 13.69 23.06
N LEU A 89 -14.65 13.63 21.81
CA LEU A 89 -14.80 14.74 20.86
C LEU A 89 -16.29 15.02 20.59
N SER A 90 -17.12 13.98 20.46
CA SER A 90 -18.57 14.12 20.32
C SER A 90 -19.22 14.78 21.54
N ALA A 91 -18.87 14.36 22.75
CA ALA A 91 -19.36 14.99 23.98
C ALA A 91 -18.95 16.47 24.08
N ALA A 92 -17.68 16.77 23.79
CA ALA A 92 -17.17 18.13 23.75
C ALA A 92 -17.90 19.00 22.71
N ASN A 93 -18.30 18.41 21.56
CA ASN A 93 -19.08 19.13 20.54
C ASN A 93 -20.45 19.57 21.06
N VAL A 94 -21.13 18.71 21.81
CA VAL A 94 -22.42 19.05 22.43
C VAL A 94 -22.25 20.21 23.41
N ALA A 95 -21.21 20.17 24.24
CA ALA A 95 -20.90 21.26 25.17
C ALA A 95 -20.55 22.57 24.44
N LEU A 96 -19.74 22.50 23.37
CA LEU A 96 -19.35 23.65 22.57
C LEU A 96 -20.57 24.34 21.92
N ALA A 97 -21.60 23.58 21.53
CA ALA A 97 -22.81 24.11 20.93
C ALA A 97 -23.51 25.14 21.84
N GLY A 98 -23.50 24.89 23.17
CA GLY A 98 -24.10 25.76 24.20
C GLY A 98 -23.19 26.87 24.74
N SER A 99 -21.93 26.94 24.31
CA SER A 99 -20.95 27.88 24.88
C SER A 99 -20.98 29.30 24.25
N PRO A 100 -20.60 30.36 24.99
CA PRO A 100 -20.40 31.69 24.45
C PRO A 100 -19.28 31.71 23.39
N ARG A 101 -19.58 32.24 22.18
CA ARG A 101 -18.65 32.13 21.04
C ARG A 101 -17.75 33.34 20.80
N THR A 102 -17.85 34.39 21.62
CA THR A 102 -17.24 35.70 21.32
C THR A 102 -15.72 35.65 21.09
N ARG A 103 -14.98 34.93 21.94
CA ARG A 103 -13.51 34.76 21.77
C ARG A 103 -13.14 33.91 20.55
N MET A 104 -13.82 32.79 20.34
CA MET A 104 -13.64 31.96 19.14
C MET A 104 -13.89 32.77 17.85
N ARG A 105 -14.83 33.72 17.88
CA ARG A 105 -15.09 34.61 16.74
C ARG A 105 -13.93 35.56 16.47
N GLN A 106 -13.39 36.16 17.54
CA GLN A 106 -12.24 37.07 17.45
C GLN A 106 -10.99 36.35 16.92
N ASN A 107 -10.80 35.08 17.30
CA ASN A 107 -9.61 34.29 16.94
C ASN A 107 -9.79 33.42 15.69
N TYR A 108 -10.92 33.52 14.99
CA TYR A 108 -11.26 32.65 13.85
C TYR A 108 -10.17 32.58 12.78
N GLY A 109 -9.60 33.72 12.39
CA GLY A 109 -8.54 33.77 11.37
C GLY A 109 -7.32 32.96 11.78
N ALA A 110 -6.89 33.07 13.04
CA ALA A 110 -5.77 32.32 13.59
C ALA A 110 -6.06 30.81 13.66
N HIS A 111 -7.26 30.42 14.12
CA HIS A 111 -7.67 29.01 14.16
C HIS A 111 -7.73 28.39 12.77
N ARG A 112 -8.26 29.11 11.78
CA ARG A 112 -8.31 28.64 10.39
C ARG A 112 -6.91 28.51 9.78
N ALA A 113 -6.01 29.46 10.06
CA ALA A 113 -4.62 29.39 9.60
C ALA A 113 -3.91 28.16 10.17
N ARG A 114 -4.00 27.94 11.50
CA ARG A 114 -3.44 26.75 12.18
C ARG A 114 -4.03 25.46 11.64
N PHE A 115 -5.34 25.42 11.39
CA PHE A 115 -6.00 24.26 10.80
C PHE A 115 -5.40 23.91 9.42
N ASN A 116 -5.28 24.90 8.53
CA ASN A 116 -4.76 24.70 7.19
C ASN A 116 -3.30 24.24 7.20
N GLU A 117 -2.48 24.82 8.08
CA GLU A 117 -1.08 24.43 8.26
C GLU A 117 -0.97 22.97 8.71
N CYS A 118 -1.76 22.59 9.71
CA CYS A 118 -1.76 21.22 10.21
C CYS A 118 -2.30 20.20 9.22
N GLU A 119 -3.37 20.54 8.49
CA GLU A 119 -3.88 19.68 7.44
C GLU A 119 -2.80 19.47 6.35
N TYR A 120 -2.12 20.55 5.94
CA TYR A 120 -1.05 20.46 4.96
C TYR A 120 0.12 19.59 5.43
N GLU A 121 0.65 19.82 6.64
CA GLU A 121 1.78 19.03 7.16
C GLU A 121 1.42 17.57 7.39
N ALA A 122 0.20 17.28 7.87
CA ALA A 122 -0.30 15.91 7.98
C ALA A 122 -0.35 15.20 6.62
N LEU A 123 -0.95 15.85 5.62
CA LEU A 123 -1.04 15.31 4.26
C LEU A 123 0.34 15.10 3.65
N LYS A 124 1.25 16.06 3.83
CA LYS A 124 2.63 15.99 3.36
C LYS A 124 3.36 14.79 3.96
N GLN A 125 3.19 14.53 5.25
CA GLN A 125 3.75 13.34 5.90
C GLN A 125 3.13 12.05 5.34
N SER A 126 1.81 12.00 5.15
CA SER A 126 1.13 10.84 4.57
C SER A 126 1.62 10.53 3.16
N VAL A 127 1.70 11.52 2.27
CA VAL A 127 2.17 11.29 0.90
C VAL A 127 3.67 10.99 0.84
N SER A 128 4.47 11.54 1.75
CA SER A 128 5.90 11.19 1.88
C SER A 128 6.08 9.73 2.33
N ALA A 129 5.26 9.27 3.29
CA ALA A 129 5.26 7.87 3.72
C ALA A 129 4.83 6.93 2.58
N LYS A 130 3.74 7.27 1.87
CA LYS A 130 3.30 6.51 0.69
C LYS A 130 4.38 6.47 -0.40
N SER A 131 5.01 7.61 -0.71
CA SER A 131 6.08 7.68 -1.71
C SER A 131 7.28 6.79 -1.33
N ARG A 132 7.65 6.78 -0.04
CA ARG A 132 8.73 5.93 0.46
C ARG A 132 8.39 4.45 0.31
N TYR A 133 7.20 4.04 0.74
CA TYR A 133 6.71 2.67 0.57
C TYR A 133 6.74 2.23 -0.90
N VAL A 134 6.20 3.06 -1.81
CA VAL A 134 6.22 2.79 -3.25
C VAL A 134 7.66 2.66 -3.77
N SER A 135 8.57 3.53 -3.33
CA SER A 135 9.99 3.47 -3.71
C SER A 135 10.70 2.21 -3.20
N GLU A 136 10.40 1.76 -1.99
CA GLU A 136 10.94 0.53 -1.39
C GLU A 136 10.45 -0.70 -2.17
N GLU A 137 9.16 -0.75 -2.52
CA GLU A 137 8.58 -1.83 -3.33
C GLU A 137 9.17 -1.86 -4.75
N ILE A 138 9.29 -0.70 -5.42
CA ILE A 138 9.97 -0.59 -6.72
C ILE A 138 11.41 -1.11 -6.62
N THR A 139 12.14 -0.76 -5.56
CA THR A 139 13.53 -1.21 -5.35
C THR A 139 13.60 -2.73 -5.17
N ARG A 140 12.69 -3.32 -4.37
CA ARG A 140 12.61 -4.77 -4.19
C ARG A 140 12.35 -5.49 -5.51
N TRP A 141 11.39 -5.03 -6.29
CA TRP A 141 11.07 -5.65 -7.58
C TRP A 141 12.16 -5.45 -8.64
N ARG A 142 12.91 -4.34 -8.61
CA ARG A 142 14.13 -4.20 -9.43
C ARG A 142 15.16 -5.27 -9.09
N ALA A 143 15.40 -5.54 -7.80
CA ALA A 143 16.32 -6.60 -7.40
C ALA A 143 15.88 -7.98 -7.93
N ILE A 144 14.59 -8.30 -7.85
CA ILE A 144 14.02 -9.53 -8.42
C ILE A 144 14.23 -9.60 -9.94
N ALA A 145 13.96 -8.50 -10.66
CA ALA A 145 14.16 -8.45 -12.11
C ALA A 145 15.63 -8.65 -12.50
N SER A 146 16.56 -8.03 -11.76
CA SER A 146 17.99 -8.19 -11.94
C SER A 146 18.47 -9.61 -11.65
N ASP A 147 17.94 -10.27 -10.61
CA ASP A 147 18.24 -11.70 -10.35
C ASP A 147 17.83 -12.57 -11.54
N LEU A 148 16.58 -12.42 -12.01
CA LEU A 148 16.10 -13.16 -13.19
C LEU A 148 17.00 -12.95 -14.41
N GLN A 149 17.38 -11.70 -14.70
CA GLN A 149 18.28 -11.38 -15.82
C GLN A 149 19.67 -11.99 -15.64
N SER A 150 20.24 -11.96 -14.44
CA SER A 150 21.56 -12.55 -14.15
C SER A 150 21.59 -14.07 -14.41
N ARG A 151 20.41 -14.69 -14.37
CA ARG A 151 20.19 -16.11 -14.64
C ARG A 151 19.80 -16.39 -16.10
N GLY A 152 19.90 -15.39 -16.98
CA GLY A 152 19.56 -15.50 -18.39
C GLY A 152 18.07 -15.46 -18.71
N LEU A 153 17.21 -15.14 -17.73
CA LEU A 153 15.76 -15.14 -17.90
C LEU A 153 15.25 -13.80 -18.43
N ASN A 154 14.21 -13.84 -19.26
CA ASN A 154 13.61 -12.64 -19.82
C ASN A 154 12.74 -11.90 -18.79
N ALA A 155 13.31 -10.92 -18.08
CA ALA A 155 12.59 -10.07 -17.14
C ALA A 155 12.05 -8.76 -17.76
N SER A 156 11.94 -8.66 -19.10
CA SER A 156 11.58 -7.40 -19.77
C SER A 156 10.19 -6.90 -19.39
N ALA A 157 9.21 -7.80 -19.26
CA ALA A 157 7.86 -7.44 -18.84
C ALA A 157 7.83 -6.88 -17.41
N LEU A 158 8.58 -7.49 -16.49
CA LEU A 158 8.69 -7.02 -15.12
C LEU A 158 9.41 -5.66 -15.04
N THR A 159 10.49 -5.49 -15.81
CA THR A 159 11.24 -4.22 -15.88
C THR A 159 10.35 -3.07 -16.38
N LYS A 160 9.60 -3.30 -17.46
CA LYS A 160 8.64 -2.32 -17.98
C LYS A 160 7.61 -1.92 -16.91
N LEU A 161 7.09 -2.89 -16.18
CA LEU A 161 6.09 -2.66 -15.15
C LEU A 161 6.62 -1.85 -13.96
N ILE A 162 7.88 -2.07 -13.59
CA ILE A 162 8.60 -1.28 -12.58
C ILE A 162 8.75 0.17 -13.04
N ASP A 163 9.11 0.40 -14.31
CA ASP A 163 9.22 1.74 -14.87
C ASP A 163 7.87 2.46 -14.96
N GLU A 164 6.79 1.72 -15.21
CA GLU A 164 5.41 2.23 -15.12
C GLU A 164 5.05 2.62 -13.68
N ALA A 165 5.40 1.81 -12.67
CA ALA A 165 5.20 2.16 -11.25
C ALA A 165 5.96 3.43 -10.85
N ASP A 166 7.21 3.56 -11.29
CA ASP A 166 8.04 4.75 -11.05
C ASP A 166 7.40 6.00 -11.67
N SER A 167 7.07 5.92 -12.95
CA SER A 167 6.61 7.07 -13.74
C SER A 167 5.16 7.47 -13.47
N GLN A 168 4.26 6.51 -13.25
CA GLN A 168 2.81 6.75 -13.15
C GLN A 168 2.30 6.81 -11.70
N VAL A 169 3.07 6.31 -10.73
CA VAL A 169 2.66 6.33 -9.31
C VAL A 169 3.65 7.12 -8.45
N LEU A 170 4.94 6.72 -8.41
CA LEU A 170 5.90 7.33 -7.50
C LEU A 170 6.15 8.82 -7.81
N ARG A 171 6.48 9.15 -9.05
CA ARG A 171 6.79 10.54 -9.44
C ARG A 171 5.61 11.49 -9.21
N PRO A 172 4.36 11.16 -9.61
CA PRO A 172 3.21 12.02 -9.31
C PRO A 172 2.99 12.26 -7.81
N LEU A 173 3.20 11.25 -6.96
CA LEU A 173 3.13 11.41 -5.50
C LEU A 173 4.20 12.41 -5.01
N GLN A 174 5.45 12.28 -5.49
CA GLN A 174 6.55 13.18 -5.11
C GLN A 174 6.32 14.62 -5.58
N VAL A 175 5.81 14.81 -6.80
CA VAL A 175 5.48 16.15 -7.36
C VAL A 175 4.36 16.82 -6.56
N SER A 176 3.40 16.05 -6.02
CA SER A 176 2.32 16.63 -5.22
C SER A 176 2.81 17.34 -3.94
N ILE A 177 3.96 16.92 -3.40
CA ILE A 177 4.60 17.54 -2.23
C ILE A 177 5.16 18.91 -2.58
N THR A 178 5.83 19.01 -3.74
CA THR A 178 6.54 20.23 -4.18
C THR A 178 5.60 21.28 -4.74
N ALA A 179 4.42 20.89 -5.23
CA ALA A 179 3.40 21.81 -5.76
C ALA A 179 2.86 22.82 -4.72
N GLY A 180 2.97 22.51 -3.42
CA GLY A 180 2.52 23.37 -2.32
C GLY A 180 1.01 23.29 -2.08
N GLY A 181 0.62 23.22 -0.81
CA GLY A 181 -0.79 23.19 -0.38
C GLY A 181 -1.41 21.79 -0.28
N ALA A 182 -2.54 21.72 0.44
CA ALA A 182 -3.21 20.47 0.79
C ALA A 182 -3.93 19.79 -0.38
N ASN A 183 -4.49 20.56 -1.31
CA ASN A 183 -5.34 20.01 -2.39
C ASN A 183 -4.58 19.13 -3.39
N PRO A 184 -3.39 19.51 -3.91
CA PRO A 184 -2.59 18.64 -4.77
C PRO A 184 -2.24 17.31 -4.09
N ILE A 185 -1.92 17.35 -2.79
CA ILE A 185 -1.59 16.15 -2.03
C ILE A 185 -2.80 15.24 -1.86
N LYS A 186 -3.97 15.79 -1.49
CA LYS A 186 -5.22 15.01 -1.38
C LYS A 186 -5.55 14.34 -2.71
N ALA A 187 -5.45 15.08 -3.81
CA ALA A 187 -5.71 14.56 -5.14
C ALA A 187 -4.76 13.39 -5.45
N ALA A 188 -3.44 13.57 -5.26
CA ALA A 188 -2.46 12.53 -5.53
C ALA A 188 -2.65 11.27 -4.66
N LEU A 189 -2.92 11.43 -3.37
CA LEU A 189 -3.20 10.30 -2.46
C LEU A 189 -4.41 9.47 -2.90
N SER A 190 -5.43 10.12 -3.47
CA SER A 190 -6.65 9.46 -3.96
C SER A 190 -6.53 8.92 -5.40
N GLN A 191 -5.57 9.43 -6.16
CA GLN A 191 -5.47 9.18 -7.60
C GLN A 191 -4.41 8.13 -7.95
N PHE A 192 -3.32 8.00 -7.18
CA PHE A 192 -2.21 7.14 -7.56
C PHE A 192 -2.01 6.00 -6.57
N CYS A 193 -2.27 4.76 -7.01
CA CYS A 193 -2.11 3.55 -6.23
C CYS A 193 -1.34 2.47 -7.01
N LEU A 194 -0.47 1.75 -6.30
CA LEU A 194 0.17 0.54 -6.83
C LEU A 194 -0.84 -0.61 -6.95
N SER A 195 -1.74 -0.73 -5.97
CA SER A 195 -2.76 -1.77 -5.81
C SER A 195 -4.16 -1.22 -6.15
N ASN A 196 -5.21 -1.85 -5.63
CA ASN A 196 -6.63 -1.46 -5.76
C ASN A 196 -7.05 -0.34 -4.78
N GLY A 197 -6.08 0.42 -4.28
CA GLY A 197 -6.30 1.40 -3.21
C GLY A 197 -7.04 2.67 -3.63
N CYS A 198 -7.26 2.92 -4.93
CA CYS A 198 -7.75 4.20 -5.45
C CYS A 198 -9.11 4.02 -6.16
N PRO A 199 -10.25 4.15 -5.44
CA PRO A 199 -11.59 3.85 -5.99
C PRO A 199 -12.01 4.68 -7.21
N LYS A 200 -11.44 5.88 -7.36
CA LYS A 200 -11.71 6.82 -8.46
C LYS A 200 -10.41 7.26 -9.17
N GLY A 201 -9.34 6.51 -8.96
CA GLY A 201 -8.01 6.85 -9.43
C GLY A 201 -7.44 5.80 -10.36
N PHE A 202 -6.15 5.98 -10.65
CA PHE A 202 -5.31 5.04 -11.34
C PHE A 202 -4.85 3.93 -10.37
N ASN A 203 -5.21 2.69 -10.69
CA ASN A 203 -4.72 1.50 -10.00
C ASN A 203 -3.80 0.75 -10.97
N LEU A 204 -2.51 0.64 -10.64
CA LEU A 204 -1.57 -0.03 -11.53
C LEU A 204 -1.75 -1.56 -11.51
N HIS A 205 -2.36 -2.11 -10.45
CA HIS A 205 -2.40 -3.54 -10.15
C HIS A 205 -1.01 -4.18 -10.13
N PHE A 206 -0.03 -3.42 -9.64
CA PHE A 206 1.39 -3.70 -9.75
C PHE A 206 1.76 -5.07 -9.19
N TYR A 207 1.28 -5.44 -8.00
CA TYR A 207 1.65 -6.72 -7.37
C TYR A 207 1.17 -7.93 -8.17
N ALA A 208 -0.06 -7.91 -8.69
CA ALA A 208 -0.58 -9.00 -9.49
C ALA A 208 0.21 -9.12 -10.81
N LYS A 209 0.35 -8.01 -11.55
CA LYS A 209 1.11 -7.97 -12.81
C LYS A 209 2.58 -8.35 -12.63
N ALA A 210 3.22 -7.93 -11.53
CA ALA A 210 4.62 -8.25 -11.24
C ALA A 210 4.81 -9.74 -10.93
N ASN A 211 3.90 -10.36 -10.16
CA ASN A 211 3.93 -11.80 -9.92
C ASN A 211 3.68 -12.60 -11.20
N ILE A 212 2.71 -12.18 -12.03
CA ILE A 212 2.46 -12.80 -13.34
C ILE A 212 3.72 -12.73 -14.22
N ALA A 213 4.33 -11.55 -14.36
CA ALA A 213 5.53 -11.37 -15.16
C ALA A 213 6.71 -12.20 -14.65
N ARG A 214 6.89 -12.28 -13.32
CA ARG A 214 7.93 -13.10 -12.69
C ARG A 214 7.72 -14.59 -12.97
N LEU A 215 6.50 -15.11 -12.75
CA LEU A 215 6.19 -16.53 -12.96
C LEU A 215 6.29 -16.91 -14.44
N ALA A 216 5.86 -16.04 -15.35
CA ALA A 216 6.02 -16.25 -16.79
C ALA A 216 7.50 -16.34 -17.21
N ALA A 217 8.35 -15.44 -16.67
CA ALA A 217 9.79 -15.48 -16.93
C ALA A 217 10.42 -16.81 -16.45
N LEU A 218 10.01 -17.29 -15.27
CA LEU A 218 10.47 -18.57 -14.73
C LEU A 218 9.96 -19.77 -15.52
N ALA A 219 8.69 -19.78 -15.94
CA ALA A 219 8.10 -20.83 -16.76
C ALA A 219 8.75 -20.94 -18.16
N SER A 220 9.25 -19.84 -18.71
CA SER A 220 9.95 -19.84 -20.01
C SER A 220 11.37 -20.44 -19.97
N ALA A 221 11.92 -20.67 -18.78
CA ALA A 221 13.31 -21.11 -18.56
C ALA A 221 13.56 -22.61 -18.75
N THR A 222 12.53 -23.39 -19.07
CA THR A 222 12.47 -24.84 -18.81
C THR A 222 13.05 -25.70 -19.94
N GLY A 223 14.19 -25.29 -20.50
CA GLY A 223 14.90 -26.09 -21.50
C GLY A 223 15.26 -27.47 -20.93
N GLY A 224 14.89 -28.54 -21.64
CA GLY A 224 15.15 -29.93 -21.21
C GLY A 224 14.11 -30.53 -20.27
N ALA A 225 12.93 -29.91 -20.12
CA ALA A 225 11.84 -30.45 -19.33
C ALA A 225 11.33 -31.80 -19.85
N SER A 226 11.03 -32.73 -18.94
CA SER A 226 10.32 -33.97 -19.26
C SER A 226 8.92 -33.67 -19.85
N PHE A 227 8.27 -34.68 -20.42
CA PHE A 227 6.89 -34.53 -20.90
C PHE A 227 5.93 -34.09 -19.77
N GLU A 228 6.05 -34.71 -18.59
CA GLU A 228 5.23 -34.36 -17.41
C GLU A 228 5.50 -32.93 -16.92
N GLN A 229 6.77 -32.51 -16.91
CA GLN A 229 7.14 -31.14 -16.56
C GLN A 229 6.58 -30.15 -17.58
N SER A 230 6.66 -30.47 -18.86
CA SER A 230 6.11 -29.64 -19.94
C SER A 230 4.59 -29.44 -19.79
N LEU A 231 3.86 -30.47 -19.35
CA LEU A 231 2.43 -30.36 -19.03
C LEU A 231 2.17 -29.44 -17.84
N LYS A 232 2.94 -29.56 -16.75
CA LYS A 232 2.81 -28.67 -15.59
C LYS A 232 3.15 -27.22 -15.95
N ILE A 233 4.18 -26.99 -16.78
CA ILE A 233 4.55 -25.66 -17.26
C ILE A 233 3.44 -25.05 -18.11
N GLN A 234 2.80 -25.83 -18.99
CA GLN A 234 1.62 -25.37 -19.74
C GLN A 234 0.45 -25.01 -18.81
N SER A 235 0.24 -25.79 -17.76
CA SER A 235 -0.78 -25.51 -16.75
C SER A 235 -0.49 -24.21 -15.98
N VAL A 236 0.76 -23.99 -15.56
CA VAL A 236 1.21 -22.72 -14.98
C VAL A 236 0.91 -21.55 -15.92
N LEU A 237 1.30 -21.65 -17.20
CA LEU A 237 1.03 -20.60 -18.19
C LEU A 237 -0.47 -20.34 -18.37
N SER A 238 -1.29 -21.40 -18.40
CA SER A 238 -2.75 -21.28 -18.48
C SER A 238 -3.34 -20.54 -17.26
N HIS A 239 -2.88 -20.85 -16.05
CA HIS A 239 -3.29 -20.11 -14.84
C HIS A 239 -2.88 -18.64 -14.91
N LEU A 240 -1.66 -18.34 -15.38
CA LEU A 240 -1.22 -16.96 -15.56
C LEU A 240 -2.05 -16.20 -16.60
N GLU A 241 -2.42 -16.84 -17.72
CA GLU A 241 -3.33 -16.27 -18.71
C GLU A 241 -4.71 -15.97 -18.12
N ASN A 242 -5.24 -16.87 -17.29
CA ASN A 242 -6.51 -16.64 -16.61
C ASN A 242 -6.40 -15.50 -15.59
N ALA A 243 -5.30 -15.43 -14.83
CA ALA A 243 -5.04 -14.30 -13.94
C ALA A 243 -5.01 -12.96 -14.69
N VAL A 244 -4.41 -12.92 -15.89
CA VAL A 244 -4.44 -11.72 -16.76
C VAL A 244 -5.86 -11.39 -17.20
N LYS A 245 -6.64 -12.37 -17.64
CA LYS A 245 -8.03 -12.16 -18.06
C LYS A 245 -8.90 -11.62 -16.93
N GLU A 246 -8.76 -12.15 -15.71
CA GLU A 246 -9.48 -11.63 -14.55
C GLU A 246 -9.00 -10.23 -14.18
N LEU A 247 -7.70 -9.97 -14.28
CA LEU A 247 -7.14 -8.65 -14.02
C LEU A 247 -7.62 -7.59 -15.04
N ASP A 248 -7.75 -7.95 -16.32
CA ASP A 248 -8.23 -7.06 -17.38
C ASP A 248 -9.72 -6.71 -17.21
N LYS A 249 -10.48 -7.50 -16.44
CA LYS A 249 -11.85 -7.17 -16.03
C LYS A 249 -11.90 -6.14 -14.90
N LEU A 250 -10.76 -5.66 -14.41
CA LEU A 250 -10.67 -4.62 -13.37
C LEU A 250 -10.40 -3.23 -13.99
N PRO A 251 -11.28 -2.64 -14.84
CA PRO A 251 -11.07 -1.26 -15.26
C PRO A 251 -11.19 -0.34 -14.04
N ASN A 252 -10.48 0.79 -14.11
CA ASN A 252 -10.32 1.80 -13.06
C ASN A 252 -11.62 2.18 -12.32
N GLY A 253 -11.97 1.45 -11.25
CA GLY A 253 -12.96 1.84 -10.24
C GLY A 253 -14.21 0.97 -10.11
N LEU A 254 -14.49 0.59 -8.85
CA LEU A 254 -15.61 -0.23 -8.31
C LEU A 254 -15.61 -1.70 -8.77
N HIS A 255 -14.74 -2.47 -8.14
CA HIS A 255 -14.57 -3.90 -8.34
C HIS A 255 -15.60 -4.72 -7.53
N SER A 256 -15.92 -5.90 -8.04
CA SER A 256 -16.44 -6.97 -7.18
C SER A 256 -15.24 -7.60 -6.45
N TYR A 257 -15.41 -7.94 -5.17
CA TYR A 257 -14.37 -8.62 -4.40
C TYR A 257 -14.02 -9.98 -5.04
N GLU A 258 -14.97 -10.54 -5.76
CA GLU A 258 -14.90 -11.81 -6.48
C GLU A 258 -13.85 -11.78 -7.60
N ASP A 259 -13.75 -10.70 -8.40
CA ASP A 259 -12.80 -10.62 -9.52
C ASP A 259 -11.33 -10.52 -9.03
N GLU A 260 -11.10 -9.79 -7.94
CA GLU A 260 -9.78 -9.72 -7.29
C GLU A 260 -9.40 -11.08 -6.68
N ALA A 261 -10.35 -11.74 -6.01
CA ALA A 261 -10.14 -13.06 -5.44
C ALA A 261 -9.79 -14.10 -6.52
N GLU A 262 -10.47 -14.07 -7.67
CA GLU A 262 -10.21 -14.99 -8.76
C GLU A 262 -8.85 -14.74 -9.42
N THR A 263 -8.45 -13.47 -9.58
CA THR A 263 -7.09 -13.11 -10.04
C THR A 263 -6.02 -13.74 -9.14
N TRP A 264 -6.14 -13.56 -7.83
CA TRP A 264 -5.17 -14.09 -6.87
C TRP A 264 -5.20 -15.62 -6.76
N LYS A 265 -6.38 -16.23 -6.89
CA LYS A 265 -6.52 -17.68 -6.95
C LYS A 265 -5.71 -18.27 -8.12
N HIS A 266 -5.82 -17.70 -9.31
CA HIS A 266 -5.04 -18.16 -10.46
C HIS A 266 -3.52 -17.97 -10.28
N ILE A 267 -3.09 -16.84 -9.69
CA ILE A 267 -1.67 -16.64 -9.34
C ILE A 267 -1.19 -17.69 -8.33
N ALA A 268 -2.01 -18.02 -7.33
CA ALA A 268 -1.67 -19.03 -6.33
C ALA A 268 -1.55 -20.42 -6.93
N LEU A 269 -2.50 -20.83 -7.78
CA LEU A 269 -2.45 -22.11 -8.49
C LEU A 269 -1.20 -22.21 -9.39
N ALA A 270 -0.88 -21.15 -10.13
CA ALA A 270 0.33 -21.08 -10.93
C ALA A 270 1.60 -21.24 -10.07
N LEU A 271 1.65 -20.61 -8.90
CA LEU A 271 2.78 -20.70 -8.00
C LEU A 271 2.95 -22.11 -7.40
N ASP A 272 1.86 -22.72 -6.96
CA ASP A 272 1.88 -24.06 -6.35
C ASP A 272 2.30 -25.12 -7.37
N GLU A 273 1.75 -25.09 -8.58
CA GLU A 273 2.19 -25.99 -9.65
C GLU A 273 3.65 -25.74 -10.06
N PHE A 274 4.10 -24.48 -10.08
CA PHE A 274 5.49 -24.16 -10.38
C PHE A 274 6.46 -24.67 -9.31
N ARG A 275 6.05 -24.67 -8.03
CA ARG A 275 6.82 -25.26 -6.92
C ARG A 275 7.01 -26.76 -7.05
N GLU A 276 6.06 -27.48 -7.63
CA GLU A 276 6.21 -28.91 -7.87
C GLU A 276 7.23 -29.21 -8.97
N VAL A 277 7.37 -28.32 -9.95
CA VAL A 277 8.30 -28.48 -11.08
C VAL A 277 9.74 -28.06 -10.68
N LEU A 278 9.89 -27.18 -9.70
CA LEU A 278 11.18 -26.63 -9.26
C LEU A 278 12.24 -27.67 -8.80
N PRO A 279 11.91 -28.63 -7.90
CA PRO A 279 12.86 -29.67 -7.49
C PRO A 279 13.32 -30.55 -8.65
N GLU A 280 12.42 -30.81 -9.61
CA GLU A 280 12.70 -31.69 -10.73
C GLU A 280 13.49 -31.01 -11.85
N LEU A 281 13.35 -29.69 -12.04
CA LEU A 281 14.23 -28.91 -12.91
C LEU A 281 15.68 -28.86 -12.40
N ASN A 282 15.86 -28.98 -11.08
CA ASN A 282 17.19 -29.04 -10.45
C ASN A 282 17.82 -30.44 -10.49
N SER A 283 17.04 -31.48 -10.83
CA SER A 283 17.52 -32.87 -10.91
C SER A 283 17.86 -33.33 -12.32
N VAL A 284 17.53 -32.54 -13.36
CA VAL A 284 17.96 -32.80 -14.74
C VAL A 284 19.47 -32.52 -14.82
N PRO A 285 20.33 -33.54 -15.07
CA PRO A 285 21.74 -33.30 -15.36
C PRO A 285 21.82 -32.43 -16.60
N SER A 286 22.63 -31.37 -16.56
CA SER A 286 22.96 -30.57 -17.74
C SER A 286 23.26 -31.51 -18.91
N ALA A 287 22.42 -31.46 -19.95
CA ALA A 287 22.55 -32.33 -21.10
C ALA A 287 24.00 -32.28 -21.61
N PRO A 288 24.64 -33.44 -21.89
CA PRO A 288 25.96 -33.42 -22.49
C PRO A 288 25.86 -32.61 -23.78
N ALA A 289 26.73 -31.60 -23.90
CA ALA A 289 26.81 -30.76 -25.08
C ALA A 289 26.87 -31.67 -26.31
N ALA A 290 25.90 -31.55 -27.21
CA ALA A 290 25.96 -32.24 -28.48
C ALA A 290 27.25 -31.80 -29.19
N ASP A 291 28.07 -32.78 -29.56
CA ASP A 291 29.30 -32.59 -30.34
C ASP A 291 29.02 -31.74 -31.57
N ALA A 292 29.34 -30.46 -31.48
CA ALA A 292 29.51 -29.56 -32.61
C ALA A 292 30.94 -29.01 -32.52
N SER A 293 31.84 -29.70 -33.20
CA SER A 293 33.22 -29.27 -33.43
C SER A 293 33.24 -27.85 -34.03
N GLY A 294 33.66 -26.87 -33.25
CA GLY A 294 33.77 -25.48 -33.71
C GLY A 294 33.97 -24.47 -32.57
N ALA A 295 35.11 -24.56 -31.90
CA ALA A 295 35.73 -23.57 -31.01
C ALA A 295 34.93 -22.29 -30.65
N ILE A 296 34.28 -22.30 -29.49
CA ILE A 296 34.01 -21.09 -28.68
C ILE A 296 34.25 -21.44 -27.21
N ASN A 297 35.11 -20.66 -26.54
CA ASN A 297 35.59 -20.86 -25.16
C ASN A 297 34.45 -21.03 -24.13
N SER A 298 34.64 -21.99 -23.22
CA SER A 298 33.63 -22.58 -22.34
C SER A 298 33.55 -21.99 -20.91
N ASP A 299 33.88 -20.72 -20.70
CA ASP A 299 33.98 -20.12 -19.34
C ASP A 299 32.82 -19.17 -18.96
N SER A 300 31.60 -19.34 -19.48
CA SER A 300 30.52 -18.38 -19.17
C SER A 300 29.11 -18.95 -19.18
N LEU A 301 28.76 -19.86 -18.26
CA LEU A 301 27.37 -20.10 -17.85
C LEU A 301 27.31 -20.52 -16.37
N PRO A 302 26.70 -19.71 -15.47
CA PRO A 302 26.50 -20.15 -14.09
C PRO A 302 25.24 -21.02 -13.93
N ALA A 303 25.36 -22.01 -13.04
CA ALA A 303 24.40 -23.07 -12.77
C ALA A 303 23.04 -22.60 -12.23
N ALA A 304 21.99 -23.37 -12.55
CA ALA A 304 20.58 -23.16 -12.19
C ALA A 304 20.27 -23.19 -10.67
N SER A 305 21.23 -23.51 -9.80
CA SER A 305 21.03 -23.77 -8.37
C SER A 305 20.78 -22.54 -7.49
N GLY A 306 20.97 -21.32 -8.00
CA GLY A 306 20.76 -20.07 -7.25
C GLY A 306 19.29 -19.71 -6.97
N ALA A 307 18.33 -20.26 -7.73
CA ALA A 307 16.90 -19.94 -7.68
C ALA A 307 16.22 -20.24 -6.32
N VAL A 308 16.77 -21.20 -5.59
CA VAL A 308 16.05 -21.97 -4.56
C VAL A 308 16.15 -21.32 -3.18
N SER A 309 17.22 -20.57 -2.89
CA SER A 309 17.40 -19.97 -1.56
C SER A 309 16.44 -18.81 -1.27
N GLU A 310 15.92 -18.13 -2.30
CA GLU A 310 15.08 -16.93 -2.11
C GLU A 310 13.56 -17.21 -2.10
N LEU A 311 13.11 -18.30 -2.73
CA LEU A 311 11.71 -18.75 -2.65
C LEU A 311 11.33 -19.24 -1.24
N ASN A 312 12.29 -19.79 -0.49
CA ASN A 312 12.11 -20.20 0.90
C ASN A 312 12.39 -19.09 1.92
N SER A 313 13.16 -18.05 1.60
CA SER A 313 13.52 -16.98 2.55
C SER A 313 12.66 -15.72 2.47
N SER A 314 11.88 -15.53 1.39
CA SER A 314 11.27 -14.23 1.12
C SER A 314 10.07 -13.86 1.99
N GLY A 315 9.47 -14.77 2.76
CA GLY A 315 8.30 -14.47 3.62
C GLY A 315 7.09 -13.86 2.89
N LEU A 316 7.14 -13.75 1.57
CA LEU A 316 6.20 -13.01 0.71
C LEU A 316 4.88 -13.77 0.54
N VAL A 317 4.92 -15.10 0.62
CA VAL A 317 3.71 -15.94 0.58
C VAL A 317 2.95 -15.80 1.90
N ASP A 318 3.65 -15.88 3.03
CA ASP A 318 3.02 -15.66 4.34
C ASP A 318 2.54 -14.21 4.49
N ALA A 319 3.26 -13.22 3.95
CA ALA A 319 2.82 -11.82 3.98
C ALA A 319 1.63 -11.53 3.03
N ALA A 320 1.59 -12.12 1.84
CA ALA A 320 0.46 -11.96 0.91
C ALA A 320 -0.79 -12.73 1.37
N VAL A 321 -0.61 -13.94 1.92
CA VAL A 321 -1.67 -14.73 2.54
C VAL A 321 -2.13 -14.10 3.86
N ALA A 322 -1.23 -13.56 4.69
CA ALA A 322 -1.59 -12.85 5.91
C ALA A 322 -2.25 -11.49 5.64
N ALA A 323 -1.83 -10.76 4.60
CA ALA A 323 -2.49 -9.53 4.16
C ALA A 323 -3.93 -9.83 3.72
N ASN A 324 -4.16 -10.94 3.01
CA ASN A 324 -5.50 -11.40 2.63
C ASN A 324 -6.34 -11.89 3.83
N ALA A 325 -5.69 -12.51 4.83
CA ALA A 325 -6.35 -12.93 6.07
C ALA A 325 -6.75 -11.75 6.98
N THR A 326 -5.96 -10.66 7.00
CA THR A 326 -6.29 -9.46 7.79
C THR A 326 -7.40 -8.60 7.15
N THR A 327 -7.53 -8.59 5.82
CA THR A 327 -8.68 -7.99 5.14
C THR A 327 -9.97 -8.80 5.35
N ASN A 328 -9.91 -10.14 5.36
CA ASN A 328 -11.07 -11.00 5.66
C ASN A 328 -11.63 -10.83 7.08
N ALA A 329 -10.77 -10.56 8.07
CA ALA A 329 -11.22 -10.28 9.44
C ALA A 329 -11.90 -8.91 9.62
N SER A 330 -11.71 -8.00 8.66
CA SER A 330 -12.22 -6.62 8.71
C SER A 330 -13.59 -6.45 8.02
N GLY A 331 -13.99 -7.43 7.19
CA GLY A 331 -15.24 -7.43 6.42
C GLY A 331 -16.41 -8.18 7.06
N VAL A 332 -16.23 -8.77 8.25
CA VAL A 332 -17.32 -9.32 9.06
C VAL A 332 -17.66 -8.32 10.16
N LYS A 333 -18.37 -7.26 9.80
CA LYS A 333 -19.32 -6.51 10.66
C LYS A 333 -20.16 -5.55 9.85
#